data_AF-A0A7S2GGX8-F1
#
_entry.id   AF-A0A7S2GGX8-F1
#
_cell.length_a   1.000
_cell.length_b   1.000
_cell.length_c   1.000
_cell.angle_alpha   90.00
_cell.angle_beta   90.00
_cell.angle_gamma   90.00
#
_symmetry.space_group_name_H-M   'P 1'
#
loop_
_entity.id
_entity.type
_entity.pdbx_description
1 polymer ?
#
loop_
_entity_poly.entity_id
_entity_poly.type
_entity_poly.pdbx_seq_one_letter_code
_entity_poly.pdbx_strand_id
1 'polypeptide(L)'
;MIAQLVTKYFGRIICMGDYNSLSDAEKDGMGLVGGVVSEESLVSVVMDQGLVDWFRVLHPDMKAVSFKGTQGSFSRIDYMLGGHGLCGVRMSYILDAEGPLSDHALLLGDIGELHSAIIDAGGSSTSIG
;
A
#
# COMPACT_ATOMS: atom_id res chain seq x y z
N MET A 1 -2.31 -10.37 25.29
CA MET A 1 -1.82 -8.99 25.47
C MET A 1 -1.17 -8.60 24.17
N ILE A 2 -1.89 -7.91 23.29
CA ILE A 2 -1.31 -7.36 22.06
C ILE A 2 -0.45 -6.19 22.53
N ALA A 3 0.87 -6.28 22.34
CA ALA A 3 1.74 -5.16 22.63
C ALA A 3 1.29 -4.00 21.74
N GLN A 4 0.77 -2.93 22.35
CA GLN A 4 0.60 -1.67 21.63
C GLN A 4 2.00 -1.23 21.21
N LEU A 5 2.32 -1.39 19.94
CA LEU A 5 3.52 -0.83 19.33
C LEU A 5 3.37 0.69 19.35
N VAL A 6 3.83 1.31 20.45
CA VAL A 6 3.86 2.78 20.63
C VAL A 6 4.86 3.44 19.66
N THR A 7 5.71 2.65 19.01
CA THR A 7 6.60 3.09 17.94
C THR A 7 5.90 3.03 16.61
N LYS A 8 5.47 4.18 16.09
CA LYS A 8 5.27 4.35 14.64
C LYS A 8 6.54 3.89 13.94
N TYR A 9 6.42 3.01 12.94
CA TYR A 9 7.58 2.55 12.20
C TYR A 9 8.25 3.74 11.48
N PHE A 10 9.42 4.17 11.97
CA PHE A 10 10.21 5.29 11.41
C PHE A 10 11.32 4.79 10.47
N GLY A 11 11.14 3.62 9.87
CA GLY A 11 12.12 2.97 9.00
C GLY A 11 11.99 3.38 7.53
N ARG A 12 13.04 3.12 6.74
CA ARG A 12 13.07 3.29 5.28
C ARG A 12 12.51 2.05 4.56
N ILE A 13 11.34 1.59 4.98
CA ILE A 13 10.68 0.43 4.37
C ILE A 13 9.55 0.90 3.48
N ILE A 14 9.43 0.26 2.32
CA ILE A 14 8.24 0.31 1.49
C ILE A 14 7.79 -1.10 1.18
N CYS A 15 6.50 -1.32 1.35
CA CYS A 15 5.79 -2.53 0.97
C CYS A 15 4.86 -2.16 -0.20
N MET A 16 5.02 -2.85 -1.32
CA MET A 16 4.21 -2.65 -2.52
C MET A 16 3.61 -3.96 -2.98
N GLY A 17 2.40 -3.88 -3.53
CA GLY A 17 1.72 -5.00 -4.17
C GLY A 17 0.23 -5.01 -3.89
N ASP A 18 -0.40 -6.11 -4.26
CA ASP A 18 -1.81 -6.39 -4.03
C ASP A 18 -2.03 -6.95 -2.62
N TYR A 19 -2.77 -6.21 -1.81
CA TYR A 19 -3.13 -6.56 -0.44
C TYR A 19 -4.47 -7.28 -0.34
N ASN A 20 -5.22 -7.40 -1.44
CA ASN A 20 -6.59 -7.94 -1.47
C ASN A 20 -7.49 -7.36 -0.37
N SER A 21 -7.28 -6.09 -0.02
CA SER A 21 -7.99 -5.41 1.08
C SER A 21 -8.15 -3.91 0.81
N LEU A 22 -9.13 -3.31 1.48
CA LEU A 22 -9.54 -1.91 1.30
C LEU A 22 -9.42 -1.14 2.61
N SER A 23 -8.78 0.03 2.56
CA SER A 23 -8.70 0.94 3.71
C SER A 23 -9.85 1.94 3.77
N ASP A 24 -10.37 2.42 2.64
CA ASP A 24 -11.43 3.43 2.58
C ASP A 24 -12.45 3.11 1.46
N ALA A 25 -13.62 2.59 1.84
CA ALA A 25 -14.66 2.21 0.87
C ALA A 25 -15.18 3.37 0.01
N GLU A 26 -15.22 4.59 0.57
CA GLU A 26 -15.82 5.74 -0.13
C GLU A 26 -14.90 6.26 -1.22
N LYS A 27 -13.59 6.24 -0.97
CA LYS A 27 -12.57 6.75 -1.89
C LYS A 27 -11.94 5.67 -2.77
N ASP A 28 -11.88 4.43 -2.30
CA ASP A 28 -11.15 3.34 -2.96
C ASP A 28 -12.04 2.29 -3.60
N GLY A 29 -13.37 2.51 -3.63
CA GLY A 29 -14.32 1.72 -4.40
C GLY A 29 -15.05 0.65 -3.59
N MET A 30 -16.02 0.02 -4.26
CA MET A 30 -16.92 -0.97 -3.67
C MET A 30 -16.37 -2.37 -3.95
N GLY A 31 -15.83 -2.97 -2.89
CA GLY A 31 -15.06 -4.22 -2.85
C GLY A 31 -15.40 -5.33 -3.84
N LEU A 32 -14.33 -6.02 -4.25
CA LEU A 32 -14.22 -7.43 -4.69
C LEU A 32 -15.44 -8.30 -4.37
N VAL A 33 -15.75 -9.29 -5.22
CA VAL A 33 -16.76 -10.33 -4.94
C VAL A 33 -16.43 -11.04 -3.60
N GLY A 34 -17.02 -10.57 -2.49
CA GLY A 34 -16.70 -10.95 -1.09
C GLY A 34 -16.49 -9.77 -0.11
N GLY A 35 -16.13 -8.59 -0.62
CA GLY A 35 -16.51 -7.22 -0.23
C GLY A 35 -16.72 -6.80 1.23
N VAL A 36 -15.98 -7.30 2.22
CA VAL A 36 -16.00 -6.69 3.55
C VAL A 36 -14.86 -5.67 3.68
N VAL A 37 -15.21 -4.39 3.60
CA VAL A 37 -14.36 -3.33 4.17
C VAL A 37 -14.42 -3.54 5.67
N SER A 38 -13.33 -4.05 6.23
CA SER A 38 -13.22 -4.31 7.66
C SER A 38 -12.25 -3.31 8.26
N GLU A 39 -12.58 -2.77 9.43
CA GLU A 39 -11.60 -2.08 10.28
C GLU A 39 -10.43 -3.02 10.64
N GLU A 40 -10.64 -4.34 10.57
CA GLU A 40 -9.63 -5.39 10.76
C GLU A 40 -8.96 -5.84 9.44
N SER A 41 -9.08 -5.05 8.36
CA SER A 41 -8.43 -5.41 7.10
C SER A 41 -6.91 -5.43 7.24
N LEU A 42 -6.22 -6.24 6.41
CA LEU A 42 -4.75 -6.32 6.44
C LEU A 42 -4.11 -4.92 6.31
N VAL A 43 -4.61 -4.09 5.39
CA VAL A 43 -4.09 -2.73 5.20
C VAL A 43 -4.33 -1.84 6.43
N SER A 44 -5.50 -1.92 7.06
CA SER A 44 -5.81 -1.18 8.29
C SER A 44 -4.88 -1.60 9.43
N VAL A 45 -4.71 -2.91 9.65
CA VAL A 45 -3.83 -3.47 10.68
C VAL A 45 -2.38 -3.03 10.47
N VAL A 46 -1.90 -3.00 9.22
CA VAL A 46 -0.53 -2.58 8.89
C VAL A 46 -0.35 -1.07 9.10
N MET A 47 -1.34 -0.25 8.74
CA MET A 47 -1.30 1.19 9.01
C MET A 47 -1.31 1.49 10.52
N ASP A 48 -2.04 0.71 11.32
CA ASP A 48 -2.03 0.82 12.79
C ASP A 48 -0.65 0.50 13.40
N GLN A 49 0.20 -0.27 12.71
CA GLN A 49 1.61 -0.46 13.10
C GLN A 49 2.51 0.75 12.73
N GLY A 50 1.94 1.82 12.18
CA GLY A 50 2.62 3.08 11.89
C GLY A 50 3.20 3.20 10.49
N LEU A 51 2.78 2.33 9.55
CA LEU A 51 3.00 2.58 8.12
C LEU A 51 1.95 3.57 7.60
N VAL A 52 2.31 4.31 6.56
CA VAL A 52 1.42 5.25 5.88
C VAL A 52 1.16 4.79 4.46
N ASP A 53 -0.07 4.95 4.01
CA ASP A 53 -0.43 4.81 2.59
C ASP A 53 0.04 6.05 1.82
N TRP A 54 1.15 5.90 1.09
CA TRP A 54 1.78 7.01 0.37
C TRP A 54 0.91 7.55 -0.76
N PHE A 55 0.05 6.73 -1.36
CA PHE A 55 -0.91 7.22 -2.35
C PHE A 55 -1.83 8.25 -1.72
N ARG A 56 -2.38 7.94 -0.54
CA ARG A 56 -3.31 8.84 0.16
C ARG A 56 -2.62 10.07 0.74
N VAL A 57 -1.36 9.95 1.17
CA VAL A 57 -0.57 11.10 1.60
C VAL A 57 -0.34 12.08 0.45
N LEU A 58 -0.02 11.59 -0.75
CA LEU A 58 0.27 12.41 -1.93
C LEU A 58 -1.01 12.90 -2.65
N HIS A 59 -2.09 12.12 -2.58
CA HIS A 59 -3.35 12.36 -3.29
C HIS A 59 -4.57 12.14 -2.38
N PRO A 60 -4.77 12.97 -1.33
CA PRO A 60 -5.74 12.72 -0.26
C PRO A 60 -7.20 12.60 -0.74
N ASP A 61 -7.54 13.32 -1.81
CA ASP A 61 -8.92 13.42 -2.30
C ASP A 61 -9.16 12.64 -3.59
N MET A 62 -8.12 12.04 -4.17
CA MET A 62 -8.25 11.30 -5.42
C MET A 62 -8.97 9.97 -5.17
N LYS A 63 -9.99 9.70 -5.99
CA LYS A 63 -10.55 8.35 -6.10
C LYS A 63 -9.65 7.52 -7.00
N ALA A 64 -9.33 6.31 -6.57
CA ALA A 64 -8.44 5.41 -7.30
C ALA A 64 -8.99 3.99 -7.29
N VAL A 65 -8.69 3.25 -8.36
CA VAL A 65 -9.18 1.90 -8.61
C VAL A 65 -8.06 1.12 -9.27
N SER A 66 -7.46 0.20 -8.52
CA SER A 66 -6.32 -0.60 -9.00
C SER A 66 -6.69 -2.01 -9.40
N PHE A 67 -7.95 -2.38 -9.20
CA PHE A 67 -8.51 -3.67 -9.55
C PHE A 67 -9.93 -3.49 -10.08
N LYS A 68 -10.24 -4.16 -11.20
CA LYS A 68 -11.58 -4.26 -11.78
C LYS A 68 -12.03 -5.71 -11.81
N GLY A 69 -12.92 -6.07 -10.90
CA GLY A 69 -13.47 -7.41 -10.80
C GLY A 69 -14.60 -7.67 -11.78
N THR A 70 -15.04 -8.93 -11.80
CA THR A 70 -16.21 -9.34 -12.60
C THR A 70 -17.47 -8.61 -12.10
N GLN A 71 -18.43 -8.38 -13.02
CA GLN A 71 -19.72 -7.74 -12.74
C GLN A 71 -19.67 -6.29 -12.24
N GLY A 72 -18.60 -5.55 -12.58
CA GLY A 72 -18.52 -4.11 -12.30
C GLY A 72 -18.07 -3.77 -10.88
N SER A 73 -17.53 -4.75 -10.14
CA SER A 73 -16.80 -4.48 -8.89
C SER A 73 -15.47 -3.80 -9.19
N PHE A 74 -15.09 -2.83 -8.36
CA PHE A 74 -13.84 -2.09 -8.56
C PHE A 74 -13.28 -1.62 -7.22
N SER A 75 -11.96 -1.71 -7.06
CA SER A 75 -11.31 -1.44 -5.78
C SER A 75 -9.87 -0.98 -5.96
N ARG A 76 -9.33 -0.17 -5.05
CA ARG A 76 -7.87 -0.02 -4.90
C ARG A 76 -7.38 -1.02 -3.86
N ILE A 77 -6.77 -2.09 -4.35
CA ILE A 77 -6.18 -3.16 -3.52
C ILE A 77 -4.66 -3.21 -3.63
N ASP A 78 -4.08 -2.45 -4.55
CA ASP A 78 -2.65 -2.27 -4.71
C ASP A 78 -2.18 -1.05 -3.93
N TYR A 79 -1.20 -1.22 -3.05
CA TYR A 79 -0.72 -0.18 -2.15
C TYR A 79 0.78 0.03 -2.25
N MET A 80 1.20 1.20 -1.80
CA MET A 80 2.58 1.53 -1.44
C MET A 80 2.57 2.03 0.00
N LEU A 81 2.77 1.11 0.95
CA LEU A 81 2.79 1.42 2.37
C LEU A 81 4.24 1.64 2.81
N GLY A 82 4.52 2.70 3.56
CA GLY A 82 5.90 2.95 4.02
C GLY A 82 5.99 3.69 5.34
N GLY A 83 7.20 3.86 5.87
CA GLY A 83 7.43 4.61 7.11
C GLY A 83 7.19 6.12 6.95
N HIS A 84 6.65 6.78 7.98
CA HIS A 84 6.30 8.22 7.97
C HIS A 84 7.51 9.18 7.75
N GLY A 85 8.73 8.70 7.94
CA GLY A 85 9.96 9.51 7.85
C GLY A 85 10.65 9.51 6.48
N LEU A 86 10.07 8.85 5.47
CA LEU A 86 10.65 8.82 4.13
C LEU A 86 10.53 10.20 3.46
N CYS A 87 11.67 10.80 3.12
CA CYS A 87 11.71 12.04 2.34
C CYS A 87 11.85 11.73 0.85
N GLY A 88 11.18 12.52 -0.01
CA GLY A 88 11.29 12.39 -1.46
C GLY A 88 10.53 11.21 -2.07
N VAL A 89 9.53 10.67 -1.36
CA VAL A 89 8.64 9.66 -1.93
C VAL A 89 7.85 10.28 -3.09
N ARG A 90 7.89 9.60 -4.24
CA ARG A 90 7.13 9.94 -5.43
C ARG A 90 6.31 8.74 -5.84
N MET A 91 5.14 9.01 -6.39
CA MET A 91 4.24 7.97 -6.82
C MET A 91 3.58 8.34 -8.13
N SER A 92 3.34 7.35 -8.97
CA SER A 92 2.59 7.50 -10.20
C SER A 92 1.59 6.38 -10.31
N TYR A 93 0.34 6.79 -10.52
CA TYR A 93 -0.79 5.91 -10.69
C TYR A 93 -1.16 5.88 -12.16
N ILE A 94 -0.92 4.76 -12.85
CA ILE A 94 -1.21 4.66 -14.28
C ILE A 94 -2.59 4.05 -14.46
N LEU A 95 -3.58 4.93 -14.63
CA LEU A 95 -4.94 4.55 -15.00
C LEU A 95 -4.93 3.76 -16.32
N ASP A 96 -5.78 2.73 -16.40
CA ASP A 96 -5.98 1.92 -17.61
C ASP A 96 -4.70 1.24 -18.15
N ALA A 97 -3.66 1.08 -17.30
CA ALA A 97 -2.53 0.19 -17.57
C ALA A 97 -2.90 -1.31 -17.56
N GLU A 98 -4.16 -1.59 -17.22
CA GLU A 98 -4.82 -2.89 -17.28
C GLU A 98 -4.85 -3.33 -18.74
N GLY A 99 -3.79 -4.01 -19.18
CA GLY A 99 -3.75 -4.63 -20.50
C GLY A 99 -4.81 -5.74 -20.62
N PRO A 100 -4.95 -6.39 -21.79
CA PRO A 100 -5.94 -7.46 -21.98
C PRO A 100 -5.73 -8.70 -21.11
N LEU A 101 -4.68 -8.72 -20.30
CA LEU A 101 -4.20 -9.87 -19.52
C LEU A 101 -4.20 -9.63 -18.01
N SER A 102 -4.49 -8.41 -17.55
CA SER A 102 -4.54 -8.08 -16.13
C SER A 102 -5.76 -7.22 -15.85
N ASP A 103 -6.42 -7.55 -14.75
CA ASP A 103 -7.49 -6.81 -14.09
C ASP A 103 -6.95 -5.79 -13.08
N HIS A 104 -5.63 -5.57 -13.04
CA HIS A 104 -4.97 -4.61 -12.16
C HIS A 104 -4.32 -3.43 -12.90
N ALA A 105 -4.35 -2.26 -12.27
CA ALA A 105 -3.62 -1.07 -12.71
C ALA A 105 -2.21 -1.04 -12.13
N LEU A 106 -1.27 -0.39 -12.83
CA LEU A 106 0.12 -0.33 -12.40
C LEU A 106 0.36 0.82 -11.41
N LEU A 107 0.91 0.44 -10.25
CA LEU A 107 1.35 1.35 -9.21
C LEU A 107 2.87 1.50 -9.25
N LEU A 108 3.37 2.71 -9.53
CA LEU A 108 4.80 3.01 -9.52
C LEU A 108 5.14 3.91 -8.35
N GLY A 109 6.17 3.54 -7.61
CA GLY A 109 6.71 4.30 -6.50
C GLY A 109 8.21 4.46 -6.65
N ASP A 110 8.74 5.62 -6.27
CA ASP A 110 10.17 5.87 -6.22
C ASP A 110 10.54 6.60 -4.92
N ILE A 111 11.71 6.26 -4.38
CA ILE A 111 12.32 6.91 -3.22
C ILE A 111 13.74 7.28 -3.62
N GLY A 112 14.05 8.58 -3.57
CA GLY A 112 15.29 9.12 -4.11
C GLY A 112 16.60 8.52 -3.56
N GLU A 113 16.61 7.91 -2.37
CA GLU A 113 17.82 7.30 -1.78
C GLU A 113 17.49 6.02 -0.96
N LEU A 114 17.10 4.94 -1.62
CA LEU A 114 17.14 3.60 -1.03
C LEU A 114 18.42 2.86 -1.45
N HIS A 115 19.09 2.26 -0.47
CA HIS A 115 20.17 1.31 -0.70
C HIS A 115 19.62 -0.11 -0.50
N SER A 116 20.00 -1.04 -1.38
CA SER A 116 19.63 -2.45 -1.25
C SER A 116 20.21 -3.04 0.02
N ALA A 117 19.41 -3.82 0.77
CA ALA A 117 19.86 -4.51 1.97
C ALA A 117 19.04 -5.79 2.24
N ILE A 118 19.65 -6.76 2.92
CA ILE A 118 18.96 -7.89 3.55
C ILE A 118 18.74 -7.54 5.03
N ILE A 119 17.51 -7.70 5.53
CA ILE A 119 17.19 -7.57 6.95
C ILE A 119 16.83 -8.96 7.49
N ASP A 120 17.50 -9.39 8.55
CA ASP A 120 17.20 -10.67 9.20
C ASP A 120 16.01 -10.58 10.18
N ALA A 121 15.55 -11.73 10.68
CA ALA A 121 14.44 -11.80 11.63
C ALA A 121 14.73 -11.12 12.98
N GLY A 122 15.99 -10.81 13.29
CA GLY A 122 16.41 -10.04 14.45
C GLY A 122 16.50 -8.53 14.19
N GLY A 123 16.20 -8.08 12.97
CA GLY A 123 16.26 -6.67 12.57
C GLY A 123 17.66 -6.19 12.17
N SER A 124 18.66 -7.07 12.06
CA SER A 124 19.99 -6.68 11.58
C SER A 124 19.98 -6.50 10.07
N SER A 125 20.57 -5.40 9.60
CA SER A 125 20.60 -5.01 8.19
C SER A 125 22.00 -5.20 7.60
N THR A 126 22.08 -5.87 6.45
CA THR A 126 23.31 -6.04 5.66
C THR A 126 23.13 -5.39 4.30
N SER A 127 23.98 -4.40 3.96
CA SER A 127 23.90 -3.71 2.67
C SER A 127 24.31 -4.64 1.53
N ILE A 128 23.58 -4.59 0.42
CA ILE A 128 23.94 -5.21 -0.85
C ILE A 128 24.31 -4.09 -1.81
N GLY A 129 25.52 -4.17 -2.38
CA GLY A 129 26.00 -3.28 -3.44
C GLY A 129 25.66 -3.84 -4.82
#